data_AF-A0A842LAM3-F1
#
_entry.id   AF-A0A842LAM3-F1
#
_cell.length_a   1.000
_cell.length_b   1.000
_cell.length_c   1.000
_cell.angle_alpha   90.00
_cell.angle_beta   90.00
_cell.angle_gamma   90.00
#
_symmetry.space_group_name_H-M   'P 1'
#
loop_
_entity.id
_entity.type
_entity.pdbx_description
1 polymer ?
#
loop_
_entity_poly.entity_id
_entity_poly.type
_entity_poly.pdbx_seq_one_letter_code
_entity_poly.pdbx_strand_id
1 'polypeptide(L)' 'MARIKYAYKGEDEAKIARAAGFRLQISPKHAVEICRELKGMKLEEAKDYLKEVIQMKRPVPFKRYN' A
#
# COMPACT_ATOMS: atom_id res chain seq x y z
N MET A 1 2.81 -22.28 -7.69
CA MET A 1 2.33 -21.07 -6.98
C MET A 1 1.07 -21.45 -6.21
N ALA A 2 1.01 -21.29 -4.89
CA ALA A 2 -0.24 -21.54 -4.16
C ALA A 2 -1.34 -20.57 -4.65
N ARG A 3 -2.60 -21.00 -4.70
CA ARG A 3 -3.74 -20.12 -4.99
C ARG A 3 -3.95 -19.18 -3.81
N ILE A 4 -3.40 -17.97 -3.91
CA ILE A 4 -3.53 -16.96 -2.85
C ILE A 4 -4.85 -16.22 -3.05
N LYS A 5 -5.72 -16.33 -2.04
CA LYS A 5 -7.00 -15.63 -2.00
C LYS A 5 -6.79 -14.27 -1.35
N TYR A 6 -7.31 -13.22 -1.97
CA TYR A 6 -7.32 -11.89 -1.38
C TYR A 6 -8.39 -11.80 -0.28
N ALA A 7 -8.11 -11.04 0.77
CA ALA A 7 -9.07 -10.79 1.85
C ALA A 7 -10.27 -9.95 1.36
N TYR A 8 -10.02 -8.99 0.46
CA TYR A 8 -11.05 -8.19 -0.16
C TYR A 8 -11.77 -8.96 -1.26
N LYS A 9 -13.09 -9.11 -1.12
CA LYS A 9 -13.99 -9.72 -2.10
C LYS A 9 -14.91 -8.61 -2.62
N GLY A 10 -14.47 -7.94 -3.69
CA GLY A 10 -15.30 -6.95 -4.38
C GLY A 10 -16.36 -7.62 -5.27
N GLU A 11 -17.46 -6.92 -5.53
CA GLU A 11 -18.60 -7.43 -6.30
C GLU A 11 -18.31 -7.50 -7.81
N ASP A 12 -17.65 -6.48 -8.35
CA ASP A 12 -17.34 -6.35 -9.79
C ASP A 12 -15.84 -6.60 -10.09
N GLU A 13 -15.44 -7.82 -10.44
CA GLU A 13 -14.03 -8.12 -10.74
C GLU A 13 -13.50 -7.39 -12.00
N ALA A 14 -14.36 -7.03 -12.94
CA ALA A 14 -13.97 -6.38 -14.20
C ALA A 14 -13.44 -4.94 -14.01
N LYS A 15 -13.81 -4.26 -12.91
CA LYS A 15 -13.41 -2.87 -12.62
C LYS A 15 -12.26 -2.79 -11.61
N ILE A 16 -11.77 -3.93 -11.13
CA ILE A 16 -10.80 -4.00 -10.04
C ILE A 16 -9.47 -4.53 -10.56
N ALA A 17 -8.41 -3.74 -10.38
CA ALA A 17 -7.04 -4.21 -10.58
C ALA A 17 -6.49 -4.79 -9.27
N ARG A 18 -5.86 -5.97 -9.33
CA ARG A 18 -5.20 -6.63 -8.19
C ARG A 18 -3.72 -6.85 -8.49
N ALA A 19 -2.88 -6.59 -7.50
CA ALA A 19 -1.45 -6.87 -7.56
C ALA A 19 -0.99 -7.50 -6.24
N ALA A 20 0.02 -8.37 -6.29
CA ALA A 20 0.64 -8.94 -5.10
C ALA A 20 2.15 -9.12 -5.34
N GLY A 21 2.95 -8.69 -4.37
CA GLY A 21 4.38 -8.96 -4.29
C GLY A 21 4.67 -9.91 -3.13
N PHE A 22 5.52 -10.91 -3.36
CA PHE A 22 5.92 -11.87 -2.34
C PHE A 22 7.41 -11.79 -2.07
N ARG A 23 7.81 -12.07 -0.83
CA ARG A 23 9.22 -12.12 -0.40
C ARG A 23 9.97 -10.80 -0.64
N LEU A 24 9.29 -9.68 -0.44
CA LEU A 24 9.91 -8.35 -0.49
C LEU A 24 10.85 -8.18 0.71
N GLN A 25 12.07 -7.71 0.46
CA GLN A 25 13.10 -7.40 1.46
C GLN A 25 12.81 -6.03 2.12
N ILE A 26 11.65 -5.91 2.76
CA ILE A 26 11.20 -4.68 3.43
C ILE A 26 10.70 -4.97 4.83
N SER A 27 10.81 -3.99 5.73
CA SER A 27 10.24 -4.09 7.07
C SER A 27 8.72 -4.13 7.01
N PRO A 28 8.06 -5.17 7.56
CA PRO A 28 6.60 -5.22 7.64
C PRO A 28 6.01 -4.07 8.44
N LYS A 29 6.73 -3.56 9.45
CA LYS A 29 6.26 -2.46 10.31
C LYS A 29 6.09 -1.16 9.53
N HIS A 30 7.09 -0.80 8.73
CA HIS A 30 7.02 0.39 7.86
C HIS A 30 5.99 0.22 6.75
N ALA A 31 5.92 -0.98 6.14
CA ALA A 31 4.95 -1.25 5.09
C ALA A 31 3.49 -1.08 5.55
N VAL A 32 3.17 -1.49 6.78
CA VAL A 32 1.81 -1.35 7.33
C VAL A 32 1.42 0.12 7.50
N GLU A 33 2.30 0.99 7.99
CA GLU A 33 2.00 2.42 8.17
C GLU A 33 1.87 3.13 6.82
N ILE A 34 2.75 2.82 5.85
CA ILE A 34 2.66 3.37 4.49
C ILE A 34 1.33 2.94 3.83
N CYS A 35 1.00 1.65 3.84
CA CYS A 35 -0.25 1.14 3.27
C CYS A 35 -1.49 1.72 3.95
N ARG A 36 -1.40 2.07 5.25
CA ARG A 36 -2.50 2.70 5.98
C ARG A 36 -2.76 4.11 5.45
N GLU A 37 -1.72 4.89 5.21
CA GLU A 37 -1.86 6.26 4.70
C GLU A 37 -2.36 6.27 3.25
N LEU A 38 -1.89 5.34 2.42
CA LEU A 38 -2.33 5.22 1.02
C LEU A 38 -3.80 4.77 0.87
N LYS A 39 -4.40 4.20 1.92
CA LYS A 39 -5.76 3.64 1.84
C LYS A 39 -6.79 4.77 1.70
N GLY A 40 -7.48 4.79 0.55
CA GLY A 40 -8.54 5.76 0.25
C GLY A 40 -8.10 6.94 -0.63
N MET A 41 -6.81 7.04 -0.95
CA MET A 41 -6.29 8.02 -1.91
C MET A 41 -6.61 7.61 -3.36
N LYS A 42 -6.69 8.59 -4.26
CA LYS A 42 -6.68 8.31 -5.70
C LYS A 42 -5.29 7.82 -6.12
N LEU A 43 -5.23 7.06 -7.22
CA LEU A 43 -3.98 6.47 -7.72
C LEU A 43 -2.89 7.53 -8.00
N GLU A 44 -3.27 8.67 -8.56
CA GLU A 44 -2.35 9.77 -8.90
C GLU A 44 -1.80 10.43 -7.63
N GLU A 45 -2.69 10.81 -6.71
CA GLU A 45 -2.32 11.38 -5.40
C GLU A 45 -1.40 10.45 -4.60
N ALA A 46 -1.70 9.15 -4.59
CA ALA A 46 -0.88 8.14 -3.92
C ALA A 46 0.54 8.06 -4.51
N LYS A 47 0.67 8.15 -5.84
CA LYS A 47 2.00 8.15 -6.50
C LYS A 47 2.79 9.40 -6.14
N ASP A 48 2.15 10.56 -6.14
CA ASP A 48 2.83 11.82 -5.84
C ASP A 48 3.22 11.91 -4.36
N TYR A 49 2.35 11.44 -3.45
CA TYR A 49 2.68 11.28 -2.03
C TYR A 49 3.94 10.43 -1.84
N LEU A 50 4.04 9.27 -2.49
CA LEU A 50 5.21 8.40 -2.38
C LEU A 50 6.49 9.07 -2.91
N LYS A 51 6.40 9.87 -3.99
CA LYS A 51 7.55 10.65 -4.49
C LYS A 51 7.99 11.71 -3.48
N GLU A 52 7.05 12.41 -2.84
CA GLU A 52 7.36 13.41 -1.80
C GLU A 52 8.04 12.79 -0.58
N VAL A 53 7.59 11.59 -0.17
CA VAL A 53 8.21 10.82 0.91
C VAL A 53 9.64 10.42 0.55
N ILE A 54 9.88 9.94 -0.69
CA ILE A 54 11.22 9.60 -1.19
C ILE A 54 12.12 10.85 -1.22
N GLN A 55 11.57 12.00 -1.59
CA GLN A 55 12.27 13.30 -1.56
C GLN A 55 12.41 13.88 -0.14
N MET A 56 11.95 13.18 0.89
CA MET A 56 11.97 13.62 2.29
C MET A 56 11.22 14.94 2.54
N LYS A 57 10.29 15.32 1.65
CA LYS A 57 9.45 16.53 1.80
C LYS A 57 8.29 16.31 2.75
N ARG A 58 7.84 15.06 2.89
CA ARG A 58 6.67 14.70 3.68
C ARG A 58 6.95 13.47 4.55
N PRO A 59 6.69 13.51 5.86
CA PRO A 59 6.86 12.35 6.73
C PRO A 59 5.70 11.37 6.60
N VAL A 60 5.97 10.09 6.87
CA VAL A 60 4.94 9.05 7.04
C VAL A 60 4.59 8.95 8.53
N PRO A 61 3.31 9.12 8.92
CA PRO A 61 2.91 9.03 10.31
C PRO A 61 2.92 7.58 10.82
N PHE A 62 3.70 7.32 11.88
CA PHE A 62 3.72 6.03 12.59
C PHE A 62 2.72 6.07 13.74
N LYS A 63 1.76 5.13 13.75
CA LYS A 63 0.68 5.11 14.75
C LYS A 63 0.63 3.82 15.56
N ARG A 64 0.99 2.67 14.98
CA ARG A 64 0.95 1.36 15.64
C ARG A 64 2.33 0.92 16.13
N TYR A 65 3.37 1.19 15.35
CA TYR A 65 4.74 0.76 15.65
C TYR A 65 5.59 1.97 15.97
N ASN A 66 5.64 2.32 17.26
CA ASN A 66 6.38 3.46 17.78
C ASN A 66 7.47 2.96 18.75
#